data_AF-A0A1Y3QIT1-F1
#
_entry.id   AF-A0A1Y3QIT1-F1
#
_cell.length_a   1.000
_cell.length_b   1.000
_cell.length_c   1.000
_cell.angle_alpha   90.00
_cell.angle_beta   90.00
_cell.angle_gamma   90.00
#
_symmetry.space_group_name_H-M   'P 1'
#
loop_
_entity.id
_entity.type
_entity.pdbx_description
1 polymer ?
#
loop_
_entity_poly.entity_id
_entity_poly.type
_entity_poly.pdbx_seq_one_letter_code
_entity_poly.pdbx_strand_id
1 'polypeptide(L)'
;MSQSAYIYFVEGSAVEQLTLDGVKEQLQRYREQTALTGRQLGWDYADAAFPYSIEQKDGEPWFYLKGRDPRYRHIVFGVGQTERGDRTVHYVQVVLPDDATYGDKGKANEFCKYMAKNLQAELKLFNGRTMYFNPRK
;
A
#
# COMPACT_ATOMS: atom_id res chain seq x y z
N MET A 1 -19.05 5.22 3.40
CA MET A 1 -18.66 4.73 2.06
C MET A 1 -17.17 4.51 2.05
N SER A 2 -16.77 3.26 1.83
CA SER A 2 -15.37 2.86 1.86
C SER A 2 -14.65 3.49 0.68
N GLN A 3 -13.38 3.86 0.89
CA GLN A 3 -12.57 4.51 -0.13
C GLN A 3 -11.49 3.54 -0.60
N SER A 4 -11.25 3.49 -1.91
CA SER A 4 -10.21 2.65 -2.49
C SER A 4 -9.16 3.47 -3.21
N ALA A 5 -7.91 3.07 -3.06
CA ALA A 5 -6.79 3.47 -3.91
C ALA A 5 -6.30 2.24 -4.69
N TYR A 6 -5.67 2.48 -5.83
CA TYR A 6 -5.21 1.43 -6.72
C TYR A 6 -3.80 1.73 -7.22
N ILE A 7 -2.94 0.73 -7.18
CA ILE A 7 -1.58 0.76 -7.72
C ILE A 7 -1.56 -0.17 -8.92
N TYR A 8 -1.60 0.39 -10.12
CA TYR A 8 -1.65 -0.35 -11.38
C TYR A 8 -0.26 -0.56 -11.95
N PHE A 9 0.01 -1.80 -12.36
CA PHE A 9 1.26 -2.19 -13.01
C PHE A 9 1.13 -1.99 -14.52
N VAL A 10 1.68 -0.89 -14.99
CA VAL A 10 1.55 -0.41 -16.38
C VAL A 10 2.86 -0.60 -17.13
N GLU A 11 2.88 -0.29 -18.43
CA GLU A 11 4.13 -0.30 -19.19
C GLU A 11 5.18 0.61 -18.53
N GLY A 12 6.37 0.03 -18.26
CA GLY A 12 7.46 0.69 -17.53
C GLY A 12 7.41 0.50 -16.01
N SER A 13 6.45 -0.24 -15.47
CA SER A 13 6.50 -0.70 -14.07
C SER A 13 7.58 -1.74 -13.86
N ALA A 14 8.12 -1.78 -12.63
CA ALA A 14 9.19 -2.70 -12.25
C ALA A 14 8.74 -4.17 -12.19
N VAL A 15 7.43 -4.40 -12.11
CA VAL A 15 6.78 -5.71 -12.10
C VAL A 15 5.49 -5.65 -12.93
N GLU A 16 5.06 -6.79 -13.48
CA GLU A 16 3.77 -6.91 -14.18
C GLU A 16 2.63 -7.27 -13.22
N GLN A 17 2.92 -7.97 -12.13
CA GLN A 17 1.95 -8.38 -11.10
C GLN A 17 2.61 -8.54 -9.73
N LEU A 18 1.80 -8.55 -8.66
CA LEU A 18 2.22 -8.92 -7.31
C LEU A 18 1.26 -9.93 -6.69
N THR A 19 1.83 -10.86 -5.90
CA THR A 19 1.07 -11.70 -4.97
C THR A 19 0.83 -10.93 -3.66
N LEU A 20 -0.07 -11.44 -2.80
CA LEU A 20 -0.26 -10.87 -1.46
C LEU A 20 1.05 -10.85 -0.65
N ASP A 21 1.86 -11.90 -0.75
CA ASP A 21 3.16 -11.95 -0.08
C ASP A 21 4.14 -10.92 -0.63
N GLY A 22 4.12 -10.67 -1.95
CA GLY A 22 4.87 -9.55 -2.54
C GLY A 22 4.45 -8.19 -1.98
N VAL A 23 3.16 -7.96 -1.74
CA VAL A 23 2.67 -6.73 -1.10
C VAL A 23 3.15 -6.64 0.35
N LYS A 24 3.07 -7.75 1.11
CA LYS A 24 3.60 -7.80 2.49
C LYS A 24 5.09 -7.50 2.53
N GLU A 25 5.88 -8.05 1.61
CA GLU A 25 7.31 -7.76 1.51
C GLU A 25 7.58 -6.27 1.28
N GLN A 26 6.82 -5.59 0.41
CA GLN A 26 6.96 -4.14 0.22
C GLN A 26 6.70 -3.37 1.51
N LEU A 27 5.66 -3.75 2.28
CA LEU A 27 5.35 -3.14 3.57
C LEU A 27 6.42 -3.44 4.63
N GLN A 28 6.99 -4.64 4.62
CA GLN A 28 8.10 -5.01 5.50
C GLN A 28 9.37 -4.20 5.19
N ARG A 29 9.74 -4.06 3.91
CA ARG A 29 10.86 -3.22 3.48
C ARG A 29 10.67 -1.76 3.90
N TYR A 30 9.46 -1.23 3.76
CA TYR A 30 9.13 0.10 4.27
C TYR A 30 9.38 0.22 5.79
N ARG A 31 8.89 -0.76 6.56
CA ARG A 31 9.07 -0.80 8.02
C ARG A 31 10.55 -0.85 8.41
N GLU A 32 11.36 -1.66 7.72
CA GLU A 32 12.79 -1.77 7.96
C GLU A 32 13.53 -0.47 7.63
N GLN A 33 13.25 0.12 6.46
CA GLN A 33 13.87 1.38 6.04
C GLN A 33 13.56 2.52 7.03
N THR A 34 12.30 2.65 7.43
CA THR A 34 11.88 3.67 8.40
C THR A 34 12.46 3.44 9.79
N ALA A 35 12.62 2.17 10.21
CA ALA A 35 13.29 1.83 11.48
C ALA A 35 14.78 2.20 11.46
N LEU A 36 15.49 1.92 10.37
CA LEU A 36 16.90 2.28 10.21
C LEU A 36 17.10 3.80 10.24
N THR A 37 16.26 4.56 9.55
CA THR A 37 16.29 6.03 9.59
C THR A 37 15.99 6.57 10.99
N GLY A 38 15.02 5.99 11.71
CA GLY A 38 14.72 6.38 13.09
C GLY A 38 15.92 6.19 14.03
N ARG A 39 16.57 5.03 13.97
CA ARG A 39 17.78 4.74 14.76
C ARG A 39 18.91 5.73 14.49
N GLN A 40 19.16 6.06 13.22
CA GLN A 40 20.18 7.04 12.83
C GLN A 40 19.91 8.44 13.40
N LEU A 41 18.64 8.79 13.60
CA LEU A 41 18.20 10.07 14.17
C LEU A 41 18.03 10.04 15.70
N GLY A 42 18.35 8.90 16.34
CA GLY A 42 18.21 8.73 17.79
C GLY A 42 16.75 8.65 18.26
N TRP A 43 15.81 8.36 17.36
CA TRP A 43 14.38 8.27 17.65
C TRP A 43 13.92 6.82 17.53
N ASP A 44 13.19 6.32 18.54
CA ASP A 44 12.57 4.99 18.50
C ASP A 44 11.28 5.01 17.62
N TYR A 45 11.44 5.46 16.38
CA TYR A 45 10.36 5.89 15.48
C TYR A 45 9.72 4.75 14.69
N ALA A 46 10.24 3.53 14.80
CA ALA A 46 9.80 2.37 14.02
C ALA A 46 8.31 2.05 14.29
N ASP A 47 7.89 2.09 15.55
CA ASP A 47 6.50 1.81 15.93
C ASP A 47 5.53 2.93 15.52
N ALA A 48 6.00 4.18 15.45
CA ALA A 48 5.20 5.30 14.95
C ALA A 48 5.07 5.28 13.41
N ALA A 49 6.11 4.86 12.70
CA ALA A 49 6.15 4.83 11.24
C ALA A 49 5.30 3.68 10.65
N PHE A 50 5.20 2.55 11.36
CA PHE A 50 4.37 1.41 10.97
C PHE A 50 3.51 0.91 12.15
N PRO A 51 2.42 1.60 12.52
CA PRO A 51 1.63 1.32 13.73
C PRO A 51 0.62 0.16 13.56
N TYR A 52 0.97 -0.86 12.76
CA TYR A 52 0.07 -1.97 12.40
C TYR A 52 0.72 -3.35 12.57
N SER A 53 -0.09 -4.38 12.82
CA SER A 53 0.24 -5.79 12.53
C SER A 53 -0.32 -6.19 11.16
N ILE A 54 0.34 -7.14 10.47
CA ILE A 54 -0.17 -7.74 9.24
C ILE A 54 -0.96 -9.00 9.63
N GLU A 55 -2.25 -9.04 9.34
CA GLU A 55 -3.11 -10.18 9.64
C GLU A 55 -3.80 -10.68 8.36
N GLN A 56 -3.69 -11.97 8.08
CA GLN A 56 -4.37 -12.66 6.98
C GLN A 56 -4.96 -13.96 7.52
N LYS A 57 -6.18 -14.30 7.08
CA LYS A 57 -6.76 -15.63 7.31
C LYS A 57 -6.45 -16.52 6.11
N ASP A 58 -6.24 -17.81 6.37
CA ASP A 58 -5.95 -18.78 5.32
C ASP A 58 -7.05 -18.80 4.25
N GLY A 59 -6.65 -18.76 2.99
CA GLY A 59 -7.57 -18.77 1.84
C GLY A 59 -8.20 -17.42 1.47
N GLU A 60 -8.01 -16.35 2.26
CA GLU A 60 -8.53 -15.03 1.90
C GLU A 60 -7.68 -14.37 0.80
N PRO A 61 -8.30 -13.77 -0.24
CA PRO A 61 -7.60 -13.06 -1.32
C PRO A 61 -7.16 -11.64 -0.92
N TRP A 62 -7.10 -11.36 0.38
CA TRP A 62 -6.74 -10.08 0.97
C TRP A 62 -6.14 -10.29 2.37
N PHE A 63 -5.46 -9.27 2.87
CA PHE A 63 -5.02 -9.18 4.25
C PHE A 63 -5.34 -7.79 4.79
N TYR A 64 -5.28 -7.61 6.10
CA TYR A 64 -5.47 -6.31 6.72
C TYR A 64 -4.28 -5.92 7.59
N LEU A 65 -3.98 -4.63 7.58
CA LEU A 65 -3.13 -3.99 8.56
C LEU A 65 -4.00 -3.61 9.74
N LYS A 66 -3.86 -4.29 10.89
CA LYS A 66 -4.62 -3.98 12.10
C LYS A 66 -3.86 -2.99 12.97
N GLY A 67 -4.52 -1.91 13.36
CA GLY A 67 -3.92 -0.89 14.22
C GLY A 67 -3.48 -1.47 15.55
N ARG A 68 -2.27 -1.12 15.99
CA ARG A 68 -1.71 -1.50 17.31
C ARG A 68 -2.00 -0.45 18.40
N ASP A 69 -2.55 0.70 18.01
CA ASP A 69 -2.83 1.86 18.87
C ASP A 69 -4.24 2.41 18.54
N PRO A 70 -4.98 2.99 19.51
CA PRO A 70 -6.35 3.48 19.30
C PRO A 70 -6.53 4.52 18.19
N ARG A 71 -5.45 5.20 17.75
CA ARG A 71 -5.47 6.17 16.65
C ARG A 71 -5.54 5.52 15.27
N TYR A 72 -5.45 4.19 15.18
CA TYR A 72 -5.45 3.42 13.94
C TYR A 72 -6.43 2.26 14.06
N ARG A 73 -7.28 2.06 13.05
CA ARG A 73 -8.25 0.96 13.02
C ARG A 73 -7.72 -0.17 12.16
N HIS A 74 -7.86 -0.03 10.86
CA HIS A 74 -7.31 -0.98 9.91
C HIS A 74 -7.28 -0.45 8.48
N ILE A 75 -6.44 -1.07 7.65
CA ILE A 75 -6.34 -0.84 6.21
C ILE A 75 -6.35 -2.21 5.53
N VAL A 76 -7.16 -2.40 4.49
CA VAL A 76 -7.24 -3.68 3.78
C VAL A 76 -6.43 -3.62 2.49
N PHE A 77 -5.69 -4.67 2.20
CA PHE A 77 -4.91 -4.84 0.98
C PHE A 77 -5.35 -6.08 0.23
N GLY A 78 -5.57 -5.94 -1.06
CA GLY A 78 -5.85 -7.04 -1.98
C GLY A 78 -5.06 -6.88 -3.27
N VAL A 79 -5.04 -7.93 -4.08
CA VAL A 79 -4.48 -7.92 -5.43
C VAL A 79 -5.58 -8.33 -6.42
N GLY A 80 -5.50 -7.82 -7.64
CA GLY A 80 -6.47 -8.15 -8.68
C GLY A 80 -5.97 -7.76 -10.06
N GLN A 81 -6.87 -7.87 -11.03
CA GLN A 81 -6.62 -7.48 -12.41
C GLN A 81 -7.87 -6.86 -13.02
N THR A 82 -7.68 -5.99 -14.01
CA THR A 82 -8.76 -5.36 -14.76
C THR A 82 -8.35 -5.25 -16.23
N GLU A 83 -9.32 -5.25 -17.12
CA GLU A 83 -9.08 -4.92 -18.53
C GLU A 83 -8.99 -3.40 -18.69
N ARG A 84 -7.99 -2.93 -19.45
CA ARG A 84 -7.80 -1.53 -19.86
C ARG A 84 -7.50 -1.49 -21.37
N GLY A 85 -8.55 -1.29 -22.17
CA GLY A 85 -8.47 -1.48 -23.61
C GLY A 85 -8.23 -2.96 -23.93
N ASP A 86 -7.23 -3.26 -24.74
CA ASP A 86 -6.87 -4.63 -25.15
C ASP A 86 -5.81 -5.27 -24.24
N ARG A 87 -5.60 -4.74 -23.03
CA ARG A 87 -4.58 -5.23 -22.08
C ARG A 87 -5.21 -5.55 -20.71
N THR A 88 -4.89 -6.72 -20.19
CA THR A 88 -5.07 -7.03 -18.76
C THR A 88 -4.01 -6.31 -17.94
N VAL A 89 -4.44 -5.57 -16.92
CA VAL A 89 -3.57 -4.79 -16.02
C VAL A 89 -3.79 -5.24 -14.59
N HIS A 90 -2.74 -5.75 -13.96
CA HIS A 90 -2.76 -6.15 -12.55
C HIS A 90 -2.62 -4.94 -11.64
N TYR A 91 -3.15 -5.06 -10.43
CA TYR A 91 -3.09 -4.00 -9.42
C TYR A 91 -3.03 -4.50 -7.99
N VAL A 92 -2.56 -3.63 -7.11
CA VAL A 92 -2.83 -3.70 -5.66
C VAL A 92 -3.98 -2.75 -5.35
N GLN A 93 -5.01 -3.24 -4.67
CA GLN A 93 -6.10 -2.43 -4.14
C GLN A 93 -5.85 -2.19 -2.65
N VAL A 94 -6.01 -0.94 -2.23
CA VAL A 94 -5.95 -0.55 -0.84
C VAL A 94 -7.29 0.06 -0.45
N VAL A 95 -7.93 -0.49 0.58
CA VAL A 95 -9.27 -0.05 1.03
C VAL A 95 -9.17 0.54 2.42
N LEU A 96 -9.80 1.70 2.58
CA LEU A 96 -10.12 2.33 3.86
C LEU A 96 -11.60 2.09 4.15
N PRO A 97 -11.92 1.26 5.15
CA PRO A 97 -13.29 1.02 5.60
C PRO A 97 -13.95 2.28 6.18
N ASP A 98 -15.27 2.21 6.40
CA ASP A 98 -16.06 3.37 6.85
C ASP A 98 -15.64 3.91 8.22
N ASP A 99 -15.09 3.06 9.07
CA ASP A 99 -14.56 3.39 10.40
C ASP A 99 -13.06 3.76 10.38
N ALA A 100 -12.44 3.89 9.20
CA ALA A 100 -11.04 4.27 9.07
C ALA A 100 -10.79 5.66 9.65
N THR A 101 -9.80 5.73 10.53
CA THR A 101 -9.39 6.95 11.23
C THR A 101 -8.65 7.92 10.31
N TYR A 102 -8.41 9.14 10.80
CA TYR A 102 -7.50 10.07 10.12
C TYR A 102 -6.07 9.50 10.03
N GLY A 103 -5.63 8.74 11.04
CA GLY A 103 -4.35 8.05 11.05
C GLY A 103 -4.25 7.00 9.94
N ASP A 104 -5.30 6.19 9.76
CA ASP A 104 -5.38 5.19 8.69
C ASP A 104 -5.29 5.85 7.31
N LYS A 105 -6.03 6.95 7.11
CA LYS A 105 -5.99 7.74 5.86
C LYS A 105 -4.58 8.24 5.56
N GLY A 106 -3.89 8.78 6.56
CA GLY A 106 -2.51 9.26 6.41
C GLY A 106 -1.55 8.15 6.01
N LYS A 107 -1.55 7.05 6.77
CA LYS A 107 -0.63 5.91 6.56
C LYS A 107 -0.95 5.14 5.28
N ALA A 108 -2.21 4.94 4.93
CA ALA A 108 -2.57 4.30 3.67
C ALA A 108 -2.09 5.11 2.46
N ASN A 109 -2.22 6.44 2.48
CA ASN A 109 -1.67 7.31 1.43
C ASN A 109 -0.13 7.22 1.34
N GLU A 110 0.54 7.16 2.48
CA GLU A 110 2.00 6.99 2.57
C GLU A 110 2.45 5.65 1.97
N PHE A 111 1.83 4.54 2.38
CA PHE A 111 2.14 3.20 1.86
C PHE A 111 1.88 3.10 0.36
N CYS A 112 0.77 3.66 -0.12
CA CYS A 112 0.45 3.69 -1.56
C CYS A 112 1.52 4.42 -2.36
N LYS A 113 1.96 5.60 -1.91
CA LYS A 113 2.99 6.40 -2.59
C LYS A 113 4.35 5.71 -2.55
N TYR A 114 4.72 5.12 -1.41
CA TYR A 114 5.95 4.35 -1.26
C TYR A 114 6.01 3.21 -2.27
N MET A 115 4.99 2.34 -2.28
CA MET A 115 4.93 1.20 -3.18
C MET A 115 4.92 1.64 -4.64
N ALA A 116 4.08 2.62 -4.99
CA ALA A 116 3.99 3.09 -6.37
C ALA A 116 5.31 3.68 -6.87
N LYS A 117 6.06 4.39 -6.01
CA LYS A 117 7.39 4.91 -6.36
C LYS A 117 8.40 3.78 -6.56
N ASN A 118 8.46 2.80 -5.66
CA ASN A 118 9.43 1.70 -5.74
C ASN A 118 9.14 0.75 -6.90
N LEU A 119 7.86 0.52 -7.20
CA LEU A 119 7.41 -0.36 -8.28
C LEU A 119 7.25 0.36 -9.61
N GLN A 120 7.57 1.67 -9.67
CA GLN A 120 7.42 2.49 -10.87
C GLN A 120 6.00 2.38 -11.47
N ALA A 121 4.98 2.46 -10.62
CA ALA A 121 3.59 2.16 -10.96
C ALA A 121 2.74 3.41 -11.21
N GLU A 122 1.56 3.22 -11.79
CA GLU A 122 0.49 4.23 -11.79
C GLU A 122 -0.29 4.12 -10.47
N LEU A 123 -0.45 5.22 -9.75
CA LEU A 123 -1.21 5.28 -8.50
C LEU A 123 -2.47 6.14 -8.66
N LYS A 124 -3.64 5.54 -8.50
CA LYS A 124 -4.91 6.24 -8.30
C LYS A 124 -5.20 6.36 -6.80
N LEU A 125 -5.15 7.58 -6.29
CA LEU A 125 -5.37 7.88 -4.86
C LEU A 125 -6.84 7.75 -4.46
N PHE A 126 -7.09 7.68 -3.14
CA PHE A 126 -8.43 7.60 -2.54
C PHE A 126 -9.38 8.75 -2.93
N ASN A 127 -8.82 9.91 -3.31
CA ASN A 127 -9.59 11.07 -3.78
C ASN A 127 -9.76 11.12 -5.31
N GLY A 128 -9.35 10.06 -6.02
CA GLY A 128 -9.46 9.94 -7.47
C GLY A 128 -8.29 10.54 -8.27
N ARG A 129 -7.37 11.28 -7.64
CA ARG A 129 -6.19 11.82 -8.34
C ARG A 129 -5.24 10.70 -8.76
N THR A 130 -4.76 10.75 -10.00
CA THR A 130 -3.75 9.82 -10.53
C THR A 130 -2.33 10.43 -10.44
N MET A 131 -1.36 9.60 -10.09
CA MET A 131 0.08 9.88 -10.10
C MET A 131 0.79 8.81 -10.92
N TYR A 132 1.82 9.19 -11.68
CA TYR A 132 2.59 8.28 -12.52
C TYR A 132 4.03 8.25 -12.03
N PHE A 133 4.53 7.06 -11.71
CA PHE A 133 5.92 6.82 -11.30
C PHE A 133 6.71 5.97 -12.29
N ASN A 134 6.06 5.44 -13.33
CA ASN A 134 6.72 4.75 -14.44
C ASN A 134 7.56 5.72 -15.28
N PRO A 135 8.73 5.30 -15.81
CA PRO A 135 9.48 6.08 -16.77
C PRO A 135 8.61 6.41 -17.97
N ARG A 136 8.59 7.69 -18.38
CA ARG A 136 7.99 8.08 -19.65
C ARG A 136 9.04 7.85 -20.74
N LYS A 137 8.65 7.15 -21.81
CA LYS A 137 9.42 7.12 -23.07
C LYS A 137 9.52 8.53 -23.65
#